data_AF-A0A7X6GYJ6-F1
#
_entry.id   AF-A0A7X6GYJ6-F1
#
_cell.length_a   1.000
_cell.length_b   1.000
_cell.length_c   1.000
_cell.angle_alpha   90.00
_cell.angle_beta   90.00
_cell.angle_gamma   90.00
#
_symmetry.space_group_name_H-M   'P 1'
#
loop_
_entity.id
_entity.type
_entity.pdbx_description
1 polymer ?
#
loop_
_entity_poly.entity_id
_entity_poly.type
_entity_poly.pdbx_seq_one_letter_code
_entity_poly.pdbx_strand_id
1 'polypeptide(L)'
;MIAQTRATSRSPGPPAMYALIFAILWTVVSTALILGTLSELADWERALAILVPVFGLFAIRASWLALRRRRSLRVEQEGGLSVYVWIEMDGTERRSTRDPRDDWDGDGDGDGDGGD
;
A
#
# COMPACT_ATOMS: atom_id res chain seq x y z
N MET A 1 34.33 12.53 -8.67
CA MET A 1 33.98 12.06 -7.31
C MET A 1 32.66 11.32 -7.43
N ILE A 2 32.65 9.99 -7.36
CA ILE A 2 31.43 9.18 -7.57
C ILE A 2 30.72 9.11 -6.23
N ALA A 3 29.57 9.79 -6.11
CA ALA A 3 28.73 9.73 -4.93
C ALA A 3 28.32 8.27 -4.70
N GLN A 4 28.77 7.68 -3.59
CA GLN A 4 28.34 6.35 -3.19
C GLN A 4 26.89 6.42 -2.73
N THR A 5 25.97 6.01 -3.60
CA THR A 5 24.56 5.77 -3.26
C THR A 5 24.49 4.57 -2.31
N ARG A 6 24.60 4.84 -1.01
CA ARG A 6 24.39 3.82 0.02
C ARG A 6 22.88 3.63 0.20
N ALA A 7 22.27 2.86 -0.69
CA ALA A 7 20.87 2.48 -0.59
C ALA A 7 20.66 1.63 0.68
N THR A 8 20.30 2.28 1.78
CA THR A 8 19.84 1.61 3.00
C THR A 8 18.40 1.16 2.79
N SER A 9 18.22 0.02 2.10
CA SER A 9 16.92 -0.66 1.97
C SER A 9 16.52 -1.27 3.32
N ARG A 10 15.99 -0.44 4.22
CA ARG A 10 15.37 -0.94 5.46
C ARG A 10 14.05 -1.61 5.08
N SER A 11 13.89 -2.88 5.49
CA SER A 11 12.72 -3.72 5.23
C SER A 11 11.41 -2.93 5.39
N PRO A 12 10.38 -3.17 4.54
CA PRO A 12 9.05 -2.61 4.78
C PRO A 12 8.65 -2.90 6.22
N GLY A 13 8.13 -1.89 6.91
CA GLY A 13 7.69 -2.05 8.29
C GLY A 13 6.68 -3.21 8.40
N PRO A 14 6.66 -3.93 9.54
CA PRO A 14 5.71 -5.00 9.81
C PRO A 14 4.25 -4.71 9.37
N PRO A 15 3.66 -3.52 9.63
CA PRO A 15 2.23 -3.30 9.40
C PRO A 15 1.78 -3.46 7.93
N ALA A 16 2.57 -2.97 6.96
CA ALA A 16 2.17 -3.03 5.55
C ALA A 16 2.18 -4.46 4.99
N MET A 17 3.11 -5.28 5.45
CA MET A 17 3.17 -6.69 5.08
C MET A 17 2.00 -7.48 5.70
N TYR A 18 1.68 -7.22 6.97
CA TYR A 18 0.53 -7.83 7.62
C TYR A 18 -0.79 -7.44 6.98
N ALA A 19 -0.96 -6.17 6.58
CA ALA A 19 -2.15 -5.71 5.87
C ALA A 19 -2.37 -6.44 4.54
N LEU A 20 -1.29 -6.69 3.77
CA LEU A 20 -1.38 -7.48 2.54
C LEU A 20 -1.72 -8.94 2.81
N ILE A 21 -1.04 -9.58 3.77
CA ILE A 21 -1.30 -10.98 4.13
C ILE A 21 -2.76 -11.14 4.61
N PHE A 22 -3.21 -10.24 5.49
CA PHE A 22 -4.58 -10.20 5.96
C PHE A 22 -5.57 -10.04 4.82
N ALA A 23 -5.36 -9.08 3.90
CA ALA A 23 -6.23 -8.87 2.75
C ALA A 23 -6.32 -10.11 1.85
N ILE A 24 -5.21 -10.81 1.62
CA ILE A 24 -5.17 -12.07 0.85
C ILE A 24 -5.95 -13.16 1.58
N LEU A 25 -5.64 -13.41 2.85
CA LEU A 25 -6.27 -14.45 3.65
C LEU A 25 -7.78 -14.22 3.77
N TRP A 26 -8.18 -12.99 4.10
CA TRP A 26 -9.57 -12.58 4.16
C TRP A 26 -10.28 -12.85 2.84
N THR A 27 -9.72 -12.37 1.72
CA THR A 27 -10.34 -12.56 0.39
C THR A 27 -10.49 -14.04 0.06
N VAL A 28 -9.47 -14.87 0.31
CA VAL A 28 -9.51 -16.31 0.03
C VAL A 28 -10.55 -17.00 0.90
N VAL A 29 -10.56 -16.74 2.21
CA VAL A 29 -11.50 -17.35 3.15
C VAL A 29 -12.94 -16.93 2.84
N SER A 30 -13.20 -15.62 2.66
CA SER A 30 -14.53 -15.12 2.32
C SER A 30 -15.02 -15.69 0.99
N THR A 31 -14.15 -15.77 -0.03
CA THR A 31 -14.53 -16.34 -1.33
C THR A 31 -14.84 -17.84 -1.22
N ALA A 32 -14.03 -18.59 -0.47
CA ALA A 32 -14.28 -20.02 -0.25
C ALA A 32 -15.60 -20.27 0.48
N LEU A 33 -15.91 -19.47 1.51
CA LEU A 33 -17.18 -19.55 2.22
C LEU A 33 -18.37 -19.24 1.31
N ILE A 34 -18.27 -18.19 0.49
CA ILE A 34 -19.32 -17.82 -0.47
C ILE A 34 -19.56 -18.95 -1.46
N LEU A 35 -18.50 -19.49 -2.08
CA LEU A 35 -18.64 -20.60 -3.04
C LEU A 35 -19.27 -21.84 -2.40
N GLY A 36 -19.02 -22.10 -1.12
CA GLY A 36 -19.61 -23.19 -0.36
C GLY A 36 -21.09 -23.00 -0.03
N THR A 37 -21.58 -21.76 0.06
CA THR A 37 -22.97 -21.44 0.43
C THR A 37 -23.82 -20.96 -0.75
N LEU A 38 -23.25 -20.76 -1.95
CA LEU A 38 -23.95 -20.20 -3.12
C LEU A 38 -25.30 -20.87 -3.42
N SER A 39 -25.43 -22.18 -3.24
CA SER A 39 -26.68 -22.92 -3.48
C SER A 39 -27.80 -22.60 -2.49
N GLU A 40 -27.45 -22.16 -1.29
CA GLU A 40 -28.40 -21.83 -0.21
C GLU A 40 -28.85 -20.36 -0.25
N LEU A 41 -28.11 -19.49 -0.95
CA LEU A 41 -28.40 -18.06 -1.06
C LEU A 41 -29.55 -17.79 -2.03
N ALA A 42 -30.35 -16.76 -1.71
CA ALA A 42 -31.31 -16.17 -2.63
C ALA A 42 -30.60 -15.44 -3.79
N ASP A 43 -31.28 -15.22 -4.92
CA ASP A 43 -30.65 -14.67 -6.12
C ASP A 43 -30.04 -13.27 -5.93
N TRP A 44 -30.65 -12.42 -5.09
CA TRP A 44 -30.09 -11.10 -4.77
C TRP A 44 -28.86 -11.19 -3.84
N GLU A 45 -28.85 -12.17 -2.92
CA GLU A 45 -27.69 -12.42 -2.05
C GLU A 45 -26.51 -12.92 -2.86
N ARG A 46 -26.75 -13.78 -3.87
CA ARG A 46 -25.71 -14.22 -4.82
C ARG A 46 -25.11 -13.05 -5.58
N ALA A 47 -25.94 -12.10 -6.03
CA ALA A 47 -25.47 -10.90 -6.71
C ALA A 47 -24.56 -10.06 -5.81
N LEU A 48 -24.90 -9.90 -4.53
CA LEU A 48 -24.03 -9.22 -3.56
C LEU A 48 -22.78 -10.02 -3.21
N ALA A 49 -22.89 -11.35 -3.11
CA ALA A 49 -21.79 -12.23 -2.78
C ALA A 49 -20.68 -12.18 -3.84
N ILE A 50 -21.03 -11.94 -5.12
CA ILE A 50 -20.06 -11.72 -6.20
C ILE A 50 -19.24 -10.43 -5.99
N LEU A 51 -19.77 -9.41 -5.31
CA LEU A 51 -19.02 -8.17 -5.05
C LEU A 51 -17.90 -8.38 -4.03
N VAL A 52 -18.05 -9.32 -3.10
CA VAL A 52 -17.05 -9.61 -2.06
C VAL A 52 -15.67 -9.95 -2.61
N PRO A 53 -15.49 -10.91 -3.55
CA PRO A 53 -14.18 -11.17 -4.15
C PRO A 53 -13.66 -9.98 -4.95
N VAL A 54 -14.54 -9.17 -5.57
CA VAL A 54 -14.12 -7.95 -6.29
C VAL A 54 -13.51 -6.93 -5.33
N PHE A 55 -14.17 -6.67 -4.20
CA PHE A 55 -13.64 -5.79 -3.15
C PHE A 55 -12.37 -6.37 -2.51
N GLY A 56 -12.31 -7.67 -2.30
CA GLY A 56 -11.11 -8.35 -1.80
C GLY A 56 -9.90 -8.17 -2.73
N LEU A 57 -10.10 -8.36 -4.04
CA LEU A 57 -9.05 -8.10 -5.04
C LEU A 57 -8.61 -6.64 -5.05
N PHE A 58 -9.56 -5.70 -4.91
CA PHE A 58 -9.24 -4.28 -4.80
C PHE A 58 -8.40 -3.99 -3.54
N ALA A 59 -8.77 -4.54 -2.39
CA ALA A 59 -8.01 -4.39 -1.14
C ALA A 59 -6.59 -4.99 -1.26
N ILE A 60 -6.44 -6.17 -1.87
CA ILE A 60 -5.14 -6.78 -2.14
C ILE A 60 -4.31 -5.85 -3.04
N ARG A 61 -4.91 -5.31 -4.11
CA ARG A 61 -4.24 -4.42 -5.06
C ARG A 61 -3.79 -3.11 -4.40
N ALA A 62 -4.59 -2.55 -3.50
CA ALA A 62 -4.26 -1.36 -2.73
C ALA A 62 -3.11 -1.62 -1.74
N SER A 63 -3.21 -2.70 -0.95
CA SER A 63 -2.15 -3.13 -0.02
C SER A 63 -0.84 -3.44 -0.73
N TRP A 64 -0.91 -4.03 -1.92
CA TRP A 64 0.26 -4.29 -2.76
C TRP A 64 0.94 -3.00 -3.24
N LEU A 65 0.17 -2.00 -3.69
CA LEU A 65 0.75 -0.70 -4.06
C LEU A 65 1.40 0.00 -2.89
N ALA A 66 0.73 0.01 -1.73
CA ALA A 66 1.28 0.60 -0.52
C ALA A 66 2.62 -0.06 -0.15
N LEU A 67 2.69 -1.40 -0.23
CA LEU A 67 3.92 -2.15 -0.01
C LEU A 67 5.00 -1.82 -1.05
N ARG A 68 4.63 -1.72 -2.33
CA ARG A 68 5.56 -1.39 -3.43
C ARG A 68 6.14 0.01 -3.25
N ARG A 69 5.31 1.01 -2.92
CA ARG A 69 5.73 2.38 -2.62
C ARG A 69 6.74 2.39 -1.47
N ARG A 70 6.44 1.71 -0.36
CA ARG A 70 7.38 1.60 0.77
C ARG A 70 8.70 0.92 0.41
N ARG A 71 8.67 -0.13 -0.41
CA ARG A 71 9.87 -0.84 -0.87
C ARG A 71 10.73 -0.01 -1.83
N SER A 72 10.12 0.94 -2.55
CA SER A 72 10.84 1.80 -3.48
C SER A 72 11.58 2.96 -2.81
N LEU A 73 11.30 3.22 -1.53
CA LEU A 73 11.92 4.31 -0.79
C LEU A 73 13.42 4.08 -0.63
N ARG A 74 14.20 5.01 -1.17
CA ARG A 74 15.65 5.07 -1.08
C ARG A 74 16.08 6.42 -0.51
N VAL A 75 17.21 6.44 0.18
CA VAL A 75 17.80 7.66 0.73
C VAL A 75 19.06 7.96 -0.06
N GLU A 76 19.11 9.15 -0.65
CA GLU A 76 20.25 9.69 -1.40
C GLU A 76 20.90 10.81 -0.59
N GLN A 77 22.21 10.96 -0.74
CA GLN A 77 22.98 12.03 -0.10
C GLN A 77 23.38 13.03 -1.18
N GLU A 78 22.78 14.22 -1.16
CA GLU A 78 23.09 15.32 -2.08
C GLU A 78 23.59 16.52 -1.27
N GLY A 79 24.86 16.92 -1.48
CA GLY A 79 25.42 18.10 -0.81
C GLY A 79 25.47 18.05 0.72
N GLY A 80 25.47 16.85 1.31
CA GLY A 80 25.43 16.66 2.78
C GLY A 80 24.03 16.64 3.38
N LEU A 81 22.98 16.76 2.55
CA LEU A 81 21.59 16.59 2.94
C LEU A 81 21.07 15.22 2.52
N SER A 82 20.19 14.64 3.34
CA SER A 82 19.51 13.37 3.02
C SER A 82 18.23 13.67 2.23
N VAL A 83 18.14 13.15 1.01
CA VAL A 83 16.98 13.25 0.13
C VAL A 83 16.30 11.88 0.05
N TYR A 84 15.03 11.83 0.38
CA TYR A 84 14.19 10.64 0.30
C TYR A 84 13.55 10.58 -1.08
N VAL A 85 13.78 9.48 -1.79
CA VAL A 85 13.26 9.26 -3.15
C VAL A 85 12.41 7.99 -3.16
N TRP A 86 11.21 8.05 -3.71
CA TRP A 86 10.31 6.90 -3.82
C TRP A 86 9.49 6.94 -5.10
N ILE A 87 8.84 5.82 -5.42
CA ILE A 87 7.91 5.69 -6.54
C ILE A 87 6.48 5.80 -5.99
N GLU A 88 5.70 6.72 -6.53
CA GLU A 88 4.28 6.91 -6.21
C GLU A 88 3.39 5.78 -6.73
N MET A 89 2.12 5.79 -6.31
CA MET A 89 1.15 4.79 -6.76
C MET A 89 0.88 4.82 -8.27
N ASP A 90 1.09 5.98 -8.91
CA ASP A 90 1.00 6.18 -10.36
C ASP A 90 2.27 5.76 -11.12
N GLY A 91 3.35 5.43 -10.40
CA GLY A 91 4.64 5.06 -10.96
C GLY A 91 5.62 6.21 -11.16
N THR A 92 5.27 7.44 -10.78
CA THR A 92 6.16 8.60 -10.87
C THR A 92 7.20 8.59 -9.75
N GLU A 93 8.41 9.08 -10.02
CA GLU A 93 9.43 9.28 -8.99
C GLU A 93 9.13 10.59 -8.24
N ARG A 94 9.04 10.52 -6.91
CA ARG A 94 8.94 11.68 -6.02
C ARG A 94 10.17 11.78 -5.12
N ARG A 95 10.49 13.02 -4.76
CA ARG A 95 11.62 13.37 -3.90
C ARG A 95 11.16 14.31 -2.79
N SER A 96 11.70 14.15 -1.59
CA SER A 96 11.48 15.04 -0.45
C SER A 96 12.70 15.05 0.46
N THR A 97 12.95 16.17 1.13
CA THR A 97 13.96 16.28 2.19
C THR A 97 13.43 15.81 3.55
N ARG A 98 12.10 15.66 3.68
CA ARG A 98 11.41 15.11 4.85
C ARG A 98 11.11 13.62 4.64
N ASP A 99 11.24 12.81 5.69
CA ASP A 99 10.88 11.38 5.63
C ASP A 99 9.36 11.25 5.36
N PRO A 100 8.94 10.69 4.21
CA PRO A 100 7.53 10.63 3.84
C PRO A 100 6.77 9.54 4.60
N ARG A 101 7.45 8.69 5.39
CA ARG A 101 6.80 7.59 6.13
C ARG A 101 5.78 8.09 7.15
N ASP A 102 6.05 9.24 7.78
CA ASP A 102 5.16 9.83 8.78
C ASP A 102 3.80 10.17 8.16
N ASP A 103 3.77 10.67 6.92
CA ASP A 103 2.55 11.00 6.20
C ASP A 103 1.86 9.76 5.57
N TRP A 104 2.57 8.63 5.47
CA TRP A 104 2.01 7.37 4.94
C TRP A 104 1.37 6.50 6.00
N ASP A 105 1.84 6.64 7.24
CA ASP A 105 1.38 5.91 8.41
C ASP A 105 0.50 6.78 9.33
N GLY A 106 0.45 8.10 9.10
CA GLY A 106 -0.43 9.00 9.82
C GLY A 106 -1.90 8.72 9.50
N ASP A 107 -2.69 8.47 10.54
CA ASP A 107 -4.12 8.70 10.53
C ASP A 107 -4.28 10.19 10.23
N GLY A 108 -4.52 10.56 8.97
CA GLY A 108 -4.37 11.93 8.49
C GLY A 108 -5.10 12.94 9.37
N ASP A 109 -4.37 13.57 10.28
CA ASP A 109 -4.66 14.92 10.73
C ASP A 109 -4.35 15.79 9.51
N GLY A 110 -5.40 16.04 8.74
CA GLY A 110 -5.35 16.80 7.51
C GLY A 110 -4.94 18.23 7.79
N ASP A 111 -3.64 18.48 7.85
CA ASP A 111 -3.09 19.81 7.71
C ASP A 111 -3.12 20.15 6.21
N GLY A 112 -4.28 20.66 5.81
CA GLY A 112 -4.49 21.27 4.50
C GLY A 112 -3.59 22.49 4.38
N ASP A 113 -2.48 22.33 3.68
CA ASP A 113 -1.72 23.47 3.18
C ASP A 113 -2.32 23.90 1.84
N GLY A 114 -3.34 24.77 1.94
CA GLY A 114 -3.87 25.52 0.81
C GLY A 114 -2.81 26.52 0.36
N GLY A 115 -2.09 26.18 -0.71
CA GLY A 115 -1.18 27.09 -1.39
C GLY A 115 -1.92 28.00 -2.36
N ASP A 116 -1.65 29.31 -2.19
CA ASP A 116 -2.11 30.52 -2.91
C ASP A 116 -2.46 30.39 -4.41
#